data_AF-A0A453Q8F8-F1
#
_entry.id   AF-A0A453Q8F8-F1
#
_cell.length_a   1.000
_cell.length_b   1.000
_cell.length_c   1.000
_cell.angle_alpha   90.00
_cell.angle_beta   90.00
_cell.angle_gamma   90.00
#
_symmetry.space_group_name_H-M   'P 1'
#
loop_
_entity.id
_entity.type
_entity.pdbx_description
1 polymer ?
#
loop_
_entity_poly.entity_id
_entity_poly.type
_entity_poly.pdbx_seq_one_letter_code
_entity_poly.pdbx_strand_id
1 'polypeptide(L)'
;IQASFHALRNTRGLPWPKDHEKKDDADLLEWLQALFGFQKDNVSNQREHLILLLANVHIREMSKPDQQSKLDDHALDIVMKKLFKNYKRWCKYLGRKSSLWLPTIQQEVQQRKLLYMGLYLLIWGEAANLRFMPECLCYIYHHMAFELYGMLAGNVSPTTGENVKPAYGGAEEAFLKKVVTPIYKIIEMEAERSKTMKSKHSHWRNYDDLNEYFWSRDCFRLGWPMRADADFFKTPNFVLNPRDQTNGEHRPAGNDHWMGKVNFVEIRSFWHIFRSFDRMWSFLILSLQ
;
A
#
# COMPACT_ATOMS: atom_id res chain seq x y z
N ILE A 1 -23.77 10.54 -12.72
CA ILE A 1 -23.23 11.20 -11.51
C ILE A 1 -24.18 11.03 -10.32
N GLN A 2 -25.45 11.45 -10.42
CA GLN A 2 -26.43 11.32 -9.32
C GLN A 2 -26.57 9.89 -8.78
N ALA A 3 -26.68 8.87 -9.65
CA ALA A 3 -26.76 7.46 -9.24
C ALA A 3 -25.56 7.02 -8.35
N SER A 4 -24.33 7.39 -8.74
CA SER A 4 -23.11 7.08 -7.99
C SER A 4 -23.05 7.83 -6.65
N PHE A 5 -23.48 9.10 -6.65
CA PHE A 5 -23.57 9.92 -5.43
C PHE A 5 -24.58 9.34 -4.43
N HIS A 6 -25.78 8.96 -4.88
CA HIS A 6 -26.78 8.33 -4.03
C HIS A 6 -26.32 6.98 -3.48
N ALA A 7 -25.58 6.19 -4.27
CA ALA A 7 -25.03 4.91 -3.82
C ALA A 7 -24.02 5.08 -2.67
N LEU A 8 -23.18 6.13 -2.71
CA LEU A 8 -22.24 6.46 -1.62
C LEU A 8 -22.92 6.98 -0.36
N ARG A 9 -24.14 7.50 -0.43
CA ARG A 9 -24.91 7.92 0.76
C ARG A 9 -25.60 6.79 1.49
N ASN A 10 -25.53 5.55 0.98
CA ASN A 10 -26.10 4.39 1.66
C ASN A 10 -25.28 4.00 2.89
N THR A 11 -25.47 4.70 4.02
CA THR A 11 -24.79 4.45 5.31
C THR A 11 -25.61 3.56 6.26
N ARG A 12 -26.64 2.86 5.73
CA ARG A 12 -27.53 2.01 6.53
C ARG A 12 -26.75 0.87 7.19
N GLY A 13 -26.97 0.67 8.49
CA GLY A 13 -26.39 -0.44 9.26
C GLY A 13 -24.91 -0.28 9.62
N LEU A 14 -24.28 0.87 9.33
CA LEU A 14 -22.88 1.10 9.68
C LEU A 14 -22.72 1.49 11.15
N PRO A 15 -21.77 0.88 11.89
CA PRO A 15 -21.47 1.26 13.26
C PRO A 15 -20.65 2.56 13.25
N TRP A 16 -21.28 3.67 13.63
CA TRP A 16 -20.58 4.95 13.79
C TRP A 16 -19.86 5.01 15.15
N PRO A 17 -18.68 5.65 15.25
CA PRO A 17 -18.06 5.94 16.54
C PRO A 17 -19.01 6.76 17.42
N LYS A 18 -19.05 6.46 18.73
CA LYS A 18 -19.96 7.12 19.69
C LYS A 18 -19.76 8.64 19.77
N ASP A 19 -18.53 9.08 19.57
CA ASP A 19 -18.14 10.49 19.68
C ASP A 19 -18.28 11.25 18.33
N HIS A 20 -18.81 10.60 17.29
CA HIS A 20 -18.97 11.21 15.97
C HIS A 20 -20.39 11.75 15.79
N GLU A 21 -20.52 13.07 15.69
CA GLU A 21 -21.77 13.71 15.27
C GLU A 21 -22.05 13.37 13.81
N LYS A 22 -22.96 12.41 13.60
CA LYS A 22 -23.40 12.04 12.26
C LYS A 22 -24.12 13.23 11.61
N LYS A 23 -23.53 13.76 10.55
CA LYS A 23 -24.21 14.76 9.70
C LYS A 23 -25.25 14.09 8.80
N ASP A 24 -26.31 14.83 8.47
CA ASP A 24 -27.38 14.34 7.61
C ASP A 24 -26.91 13.99 6.18
N ASP A 25 -25.81 14.59 5.75
CA ASP A 25 -25.17 14.36 4.45
C ASP A 25 -24.03 13.34 4.46
N ALA A 26 -23.81 12.66 5.60
CA ALA A 26 -22.70 11.73 5.78
C ALA A 26 -22.76 10.55 4.80
N ASP A 27 -21.60 10.22 4.23
CA ASP A 27 -21.44 9.17 3.24
C ASP A 27 -20.49 8.04 3.69
N LEU A 28 -20.35 7.01 2.84
CA LEU A 28 -19.48 5.87 3.11
C LEU A 28 -18.02 6.25 3.34
N LEU A 29 -17.53 7.33 2.72
CA LEU A 29 -16.13 7.74 2.83
C LEU A 29 -15.89 8.56 4.10
N GLU A 30 -16.86 9.33 4.57
CA GLU A 30 -16.79 9.96 5.91
C GLU A 30 -16.78 8.91 7.01
N TRP A 31 -17.53 7.83 6.83
CA TRP A 31 -17.48 6.71 7.77
C TRP A 31 -16.08 6.07 7.79
N LEU A 32 -15.46 5.84 6.62
CA LEU A 32 -14.07 5.35 6.54
C LEU A 32 -13.08 6.36 7.16
N GLN A 33 -13.29 7.65 6.96
CA GLN A 33 -12.47 8.71 7.56
C GLN A 33 -12.54 8.65 9.09
N ALA A 34 -13.75 8.60 9.65
CA ALA A 34 -13.97 8.60 11.08
C ALA A 34 -13.37 7.36 11.76
N LEU A 35 -13.34 6.22 11.08
CA LEU A 35 -12.77 4.99 11.62
C LEU A 35 -11.25 4.91 11.48
N PHE A 36 -10.74 5.13 10.27
CA PHE A 36 -9.33 4.90 9.95
C PHE A 36 -8.46 6.16 10.12
N GLY A 37 -9.04 7.32 10.37
CA GLY A 37 -8.30 8.56 10.60
C GLY A 37 -7.58 9.04 9.35
N PHE A 38 -8.25 9.03 8.19
CA PHE A 38 -7.75 9.62 6.94
C PHE A 38 -7.84 11.15 6.99
N GLN A 39 -7.02 11.83 6.18
CA GLN A 39 -7.06 13.28 6.03
C GLN A 39 -8.35 13.73 5.33
N LYS A 40 -8.97 14.81 5.82
CA LYS A 40 -10.25 15.33 5.31
C LYS A 40 -10.21 15.72 3.83
N ASP A 41 -9.11 16.34 3.40
CA ASP A 41 -8.94 16.77 2.01
C ASP A 41 -8.74 15.57 1.09
N ASN A 42 -8.01 14.54 1.53
CA ASN A 42 -7.87 13.28 0.81
C ASN A 42 -9.25 12.62 0.61
N VAL A 43 -10.06 12.56 1.65
CA VAL A 43 -11.41 11.98 1.60
C VAL A 43 -12.29 12.71 0.59
N SER A 44 -12.26 14.04 0.61
CA SER A 44 -13.04 14.88 -0.30
C SER A 44 -12.61 14.66 -1.76
N ASN A 45 -11.30 14.62 -2.02
CA ASN A 45 -10.74 14.35 -3.35
C ASN A 45 -11.08 12.94 -3.85
N GLN A 46 -10.92 11.91 -3.01
CA GLN A 46 -11.20 10.52 -3.40
C GLN A 46 -12.70 10.25 -3.57
N ARG A 47 -13.56 10.99 -2.86
CA ARG A 47 -15.02 10.95 -3.05
C ARG A 47 -15.39 11.38 -4.45
N GLU A 48 -14.96 12.56 -4.87
CA GLU A 48 -15.22 13.07 -6.22
C GLU A 48 -14.65 12.12 -7.28
N HIS A 49 -13.42 11.66 -7.09
CA HIS A 49 -12.78 10.71 -7.99
C HIS A 49 -13.57 9.40 -8.13
N LEU A 50 -14.03 8.80 -7.03
CA LEU A 50 -14.82 7.57 -7.06
C LEU A 50 -16.18 7.78 -7.73
N ILE A 51 -16.86 8.89 -7.45
CA ILE A 51 -18.13 9.25 -8.09
C ILE A 51 -17.96 9.35 -9.60
N LEU A 52 -16.92 10.06 -10.06
CA LEU A 52 -16.66 10.25 -11.49
C LEU A 52 -16.26 8.93 -12.15
N LEU A 53 -15.41 8.12 -11.50
CA LEU A 53 -15.00 6.81 -12.00
C LEU A 53 -16.21 5.89 -12.22
N LEU A 54 -17.10 5.81 -11.23
CA LEU A 54 -18.32 5.00 -11.30
C LEU A 54 -19.30 5.56 -12.33
N ALA A 55 -19.52 6.87 -12.35
CA ALA A 55 -20.42 7.50 -13.31
C ALA A 55 -19.95 7.27 -14.75
N ASN A 56 -18.65 7.37 -15.01
CA ASN A 56 -18.06 7.15 -16.34
C ASN A 56 -18.25 5.72 -16.83
N VAL A 57 -18.01 4.72 -15.97
CA VAL A 57 -18.25 3.32 -16.34
C VAL A 57 -19.74 3.05 -16.49
N HIS A 58 -20.57 3.55 -15.58
CA HIS A 58 -22.02 3.37 -15.65
C HIS A 58 -22.60 3.93 -16.97
N ILE A 59 -22.21 5.14 -17.38
CA ILE A 59 -22.68 5.72 -18.65
C ILE A 59 -22.25 4.87 -19.87
N ARG A 60 -21.06 4.27 -19.83
CA ARG A 60 -20.54 3.47 -20.96
C ARG A 60 -21.20 2.10 -21.09
N GLU A 61 -21.56 1.49 -19.97
CA GLU A 61 -22.08 0.11 -19.94
C GLU A 61 -23.62 0.06 -20.01
N MET A 62 -24.31 1.18 -19.75
CA MET A 62 -25.77 1.23 -19.84
C MET A 62 -26.26 1.10 -21.29
N SER A 63 -26.99 0.02 -21.57
CA SER A 63 -27.65 -0.19 -22.87
C SER A 63 -29.04 0.49 -22.97
N LYS A 64 -29.63 0.97 -21.87
CA LYS A 64 -30.96 1.61 -21.83
C LYS A 64 -30.98 2.87 -20.93
N PRO A 65 -31.31 4.06 -21.46
CA PRO A 65 -31.25 5.31 -20.72
C PRO A 65 -32.36 5.50 -19.65
N ASP A 66 -33.45 4.75 -19.69
CA ASP A 66 -34.62 4.98 -18.82
C ASP A 66 -34.45 4.55 -17.34
N GLN A 67 -33.30 3.95 -16.98
CA GLN A 67 -33.00 3.45 -15.62
C GLN A 67 -31.88 4.23 -14.90
N GLN A 68 -31.71 5.51 -15.20
CA GLN A 68 -30.63 6.36 -14.65
C GLN A 68 -30.68 6.62 -13.13
N SER A 69 -31.72 6.16 -12.42
CA SER A 69 -31.90 6.45 -10.99
C SER A 69 -31.04 5.59 -10.06
N LYS A 70 -30.56 4.41 -10.51
CA LYS A 70 -29.81 3.48 -9.66
C LYS A 70 -28.49 3.06 -10.31
N LEU A 71 -27.43 3.02 -9.49
CA LEU A 71 -26.11 2.56 -9.93
C LEU A 71 -26.18 1.08 -10.28
N ASP A 72 -25.71 0.76 -11.49
CA ASP A 72 -25.65 -0.61 -12.01
C ASP A 72 -24.56 -1.43 -11.30
N ASP A 73 -24.93 -2.62 -10.82
CA ASP A 73 -24.02 -3.56 -10.18
C ASP A 73 -22.94 -4.07 -11.15
N HIS A 74 -23.23 -4.13 -12.45
CA HIS A 74 -22.25 -4.52 -13.46
C HIS A 74 -21.10 -3.50 -13.58
N ALA A 75 -21.44 -2.21 -13.60
CA ALA A 75 -20.45 -1.13 -13.63
C ALA A 75 -19.54 -1.17 -12.39
N LEU A 76 -20.11 -1.45 -11.21
CA LEU A 76 -19.35 -1.65 -9.98
C LEU A 76 -18.38 -2.83 -10.09
N ASP A 77 -18.81 -3.96 -10.64
CA ASP A 77 -17.96 -5.14 -10.81
C ASP A 77 -16.80 -4.90 -11.77
N ILE A 78 -17.01 -4.14 -12.84
CA ILE A 78 -15.93 -3.74 -13.76
C ILE A 78 -14.87 -2.91 -13.03
N VAL A 79 -15.29 -1.89 -12.28
CA VAL A 79 -14.36 -1.03 -11.54
C VAL A 79 -13.63 -1.82 -10.45
N MET A 80 -14.36 -2.61 -9.68
CA MET A 80 -13.80 -3.47 -8.63
C MET A 80 -12.78 -4.46 -9.19
N LYS A 81 -13.08 -5.11 -10.34
CA LYS A 81 -12.16 -6.04 -11.00
C LYS A 81 -10.88 -5.35 -11.46
N LYS A 82 -10.96 -4.11 -11.94
CA LYS A 82 -9.79 -3.33 -12.37
C LYS A 82 -8.94 -2.89 -11.17
N LEU A 83 -9.55 -2.29 -10.14
CA LEU A 83 -8.84 -1.81 -8.95
C LEU A 83 -8.12 -2.94 -8.21
N PHE A 84 -8.79 -4.07 -7.98
CA PHE A 84 -8.23 -5.16 -7.19
C PHE A 84 -7.45 -6.19 -8.00
N LYS A 85 -7.16 -5.94 -9.28
CA LYS A 85 -6.41 -6.88 -10.13
C LYS A 85 -5.04 -7.20 -9.54
N ASN A 86 -4.30 -6.17 -9.11
CA ASN A 86 -2.96 -6.33 -8.54
C ASN A 86 -3.02 -6.99 -7.16
N TYR A 87 -3.91 -6.51 -6.28
CA TYR A 87 -4.11 -7.10 -4.96
C TYR A 87 -4.47 -8.59 -5.00
N LYS A 88 -5.39 -9.00 -5.89
CA LYS A 88 -5.76 -10.42 -6.07
C LYS A 88 -4.59 -11.26 -6.57
N ARG A 89 -3.75 -10.71 -7.46
CA ARG A 89 -2.53 -11.38 -7.95
C ARG A 89 -1.51 -11.54 -6.82
N TRP A 90 -1.27 -10.51 -6.04
CA TRP A 90 -0.38 -10.54 -4.88
C TRP A 90 -0.84 -11.56 -3.83
N CYS A 91 -2.13 -11.58 -3.48
CA CYS A 91 -2.69 -12.58 -2.56
C CYS A 91 -2.49 -14.01 -3.10
N LYS A 92 -2.75 -14.24 -4.40
CA LYS A 92 -2.54 -15.55 -5.04
C LYS A 92 -1.06 -15.95 -5.02
N TYR A 93 -0.17 -15.01 -5.31
CA TYR A 93 1.28 -15.22 -5.30
C TYR A 93 1.78 -15.66 -3.91
N LEU A 94 1.31 -14.99 -2.85
CA LEU A 94 1.66 -15.35 -1.46
C LEU A 94 0.89 -16.55 -0.89
N GLY A 95 -0.02 -17.16 -1.67
CA GLY A 95 -0.87 -18.26 -1.20
C GLY A 95 -1.83 -17.87 -0.07
N ARG A 96 -2.31 -16.62 -0.04
CA ARG A 96 -3.25 -16.09 0.96
C ARG A 96 -4.63 -15.87 0.35
N LYS A 97 -5.68 -16.07 1.16
CA LYS A 97 -7.05 -15.69 0.78
C LYS A 97 -7.17 -14.17 0.78
N SER A 98 -7.89 -13.61 -0.18
CA SER A 98 -8.16 -12.17 -0.22
C SER A 98 -9.08 -11.76 0.94
N SER A 99 -8.83 -10.60 1.55
CA SER A 99 -9.68 -10.01 2.60
C SER A 99 -10.97 -9.37 2.06
N LEU A 100 -11.31 -9.61 0.80
CA LEU A 100 -12.51 -9.08 0.13
C LEU A 100 -13.71 -10.00 0.38
N TRP A 101 -14.27 -9.93 1.58
CA TRP A 101 -15.45 -10.71 1.96
C TRP A 101 -16.73 -9.97 1.59
N LEU A 102 -17.56 -10.56 0.75
CA LEU A 102 -18.86 -10.02 0.34
C LEU A 102 -19.99 -10.76 1.07
N PRO A 103 -21.05 -10.05 1.51
CA PRO A 103 -22.20 -10.68 2.16
C PRO A 103 -23.07 -11.41 1.14
N THR A 104 -23.94 -12.30 1.62
CA THR A 104 -24.90 -13.02 0.77
C THR A 104 -26.07 -12.13 0.34
N ILE A 105 -26.37 -11.06 1.09
CA ILE A 105 -27.50 -10.15 0.85
C ILE A 105 -27.12 -9.13 -0.23
N GLN A 106 -27.79 -9.17 -1.39
CA GLN A 106 -27.47 -8.36 -2.57
C GLN A 106 -27.45 -6.84 -2.31
N GLN A 107 -28.33 -6.33 -1.44
CA GLN A 107 -28.35 -4.90 -1.10
C GLN A 107 -27.10 -4.45 -0.30
N GLU A 108 -26.55 -5.33 0.54
CA GLU A 108 -25.32 -5.05 1.29
C GLU A 108 -24.05 -5.27 0.46
N VAL A 109 -24.13 -6.11 -0.57
CA VAL A 109 -23.02 -6.36 -1.50
C VAL A 109 -22.57 -5.05 -2.15
N GLN A 110 -23.50 -4.25 -2.65
CA GLN A 110 -23.19 -2.97 -3.29
C GLN A 110 -22.47 -2.01 -2.32
N GLN A 111 -23.01 -1.85 -1.11
CA GLN A 111 -22.40 -1.04 -0.05
C GLN A 111 -20.99 -1.53 0.29
N ARG A 112 -20.80 -2.85 0.40
CA ARG A 112 -19.51 -3.45 0.75
C ARG A 112 -18.47 -3.30 -0.36
N LYS A 113 -18.87 -3.44 -1.62
CA LYS A 113 -17.99 -3.17 -2.77
C LYS A 113 -17.51 -1.72 -2.75
N LEU A 114 -18.43 -0.77 -2.52
CA LEU A 114 -18.10 0.66 -2.41
C LEU A 114 -17.14 0.95 -1.26
N LEU A 115 -17.37 0.36 -0.08
CA LEU A 115 -16.46 0.50 1.07
C LEU A 115 -15.06 -0.03 0.76
N TYR A 116 -14.93 -1.22 0.17
CA TYR A 116 -13.62 -1.75 -0.20
C TYR A 116 -12.90 -0.89 -1.23
N MET A 117 -13.61 -0.39 -2.26
CA MET A 117 -13.04 0.51 -3.27
C MET A 117 -12.66 1.86 -2.67
N GLY A 118 -13.51 2.44 -1.83
CA GLY A 118 -13.24 3.68 -1.10
C GLY A 118 -12.00 3.54 -0.22
N LEU A 119 -11.90 2.45 0.56
CA LEU A 119 -10.74 2.17 1.39
C LEU A 119 -9.44 2.10 0.57
N TYR A 120 -9.47 1.40 -0.56
CA TYR A 120 -8.30 1.30 -1.45
C TYR A 120 -7.87 2.68 -1.99
N LEU A 121 -8.84 3.49 -2.43
CA LEU A 121 -8.56 4.82 -2.97
C LEU A 121 -8.07 5.80 -1.89
N LEU A 122 -8.58 5.71 -0.65
CA LEU A 122 -8.11 6.51 0.47
C LEU A 122 -6.67 6.18 0.85
N ILE A 123 -6.34 4.87 0.94
CA ILE A 123 -4.96 4.39 1.13
C ILE A 123 -4.07 4.90 0.01
N TRP A 124 -4.50 4.78 -1.26
CA TRP A 124 -3.76 5.26 -2.41
C TRP A 124 -3.55 6.78 -2.38
N GLY A 125 -4.55 7.53 -1.94
CA GLY A 125 -4.52 8.99 -1.82
C GLY A 125 -3.47 9.48 -0.82
N GLU A 126 -3.32 8.80 0.32
CA GLU A 126 -2.34 9.16 1.36
C GLU A 126 -0.98 8.45 1.23
N ALA A 127 -0.86 7.43 0.38
CA ALA A 127 0.38 6.65 0.22
C ALA A 127 1.62 7.47 -0.21
N ALA A 128 1.45 8.63 -0.86
CA ALA A 128 2.55 9.44 -1.39
C ALA A 128 3.59 8.60 -2.17
N ASN A 129 4.85 8.55 -1.71
CA ASN A 129 5.93 7.80 -2.35
C ASN A 129 5.77 6.28 -2.28
N LEU A 130 4.95 5.74 -1.37
CA LEU A 130 4.69 4.30 -1.29
C LEU A 130 3.96 3.78 -2.53
N ARG A 131 3.42 4.66 -3.40
CA ARG A 131 2.85 4.27 -4.71
C ARG A 131 3.85 3.58 -5.63
N PHE A 132 5.15 3.80 -5.41
CA PHE A 132 6.22 3.10 -6.13
C PHE A 132 6.51 1.69 -5.56
N MET A 133 5.79 1.28 -4.52
CA MET A 133 5.91 -0.03 -3.87
C MET A 133 4.54 -0.74 -3.84
N PRO A 134 4.07 -1.28 -4.99
CA PRO A 134 2.70 -1.80 -5.11
C PRO A 134 2.41 -2.99 -4.19
N GLU A 135 3.38 -3.84 -3.88
CA GLU A 135 3.21 -4.96 -2.95
C GLU A 135 3.15 -4.50 -1.49
N CYS A 136 3.89 -3.43 -1.13
CA CYS A 136 3.71 -2.74 0.15
C CYS A 136 2.28 -2.19 0.30
N LEU A 137 1.74 -1.56 -0.75
CA LEU A 137 0.33 -1.12 -0.75
C LEU A 137 -0.65 -2.29 -0.63
N CYS A 138 -0.37 -3.42 -1.28
CA CYS A 138 -1.19 -4.62 -1.13
C CYS A 138 -1.17 -5.15 0.31
N TYR A 139 -0.03 -5.10 1.00
CA TYR A 139 0.10 -5.47 2.41
C TYR A 139 -0.74 -4.58 3.32
N ILE A 140 -0.60 -3.26 3.19
CA ILE A 140 -1.39 -2.27 3.96
C ILE A 140 -2.89 -2.51 3.72
N TYR A 141 -3.28 -2.61 2.45
CA TYR A 141 -4.69 -2.87 2.10
C TYR A 141 -5.19 -4.20 2.66
N HIS A 142 -4.39 -5.27 2.62
CA HIS A 142 -4.78 -6.59 3.11
C HIS A 142 -5.23 -6.57 4.56
N HIS A 143 -4.46 -5.88 5.41
CA HIS A 143 -4.75 -5.75 6.84
C HIS A 143 -5.91 -4.81 7.10
N MET A 144 -5.95 -3.63 6.48
CA MET A 144 -7.05 -2.68 6.67
C MET A 144 -8.39 -3.22 6.17
N ALA A 145 -8.40 -3.97 5.07
CA ALA A 145 -9.61 -4.63 4.58
C ALA A 145 -10.10 -5.74 5.54
N PHE A 146 -9.17 -6.42 6.22
CA PHE A 146 -9.52 -7.39 7.26
C PHE A 146 -10.10 -6.72 8.50
N GLU A 147 -9.54 -5.59 8.93
CA GLU A 147 -10.09 -4.77 10.02
C GLU A 147 -11.49 -4.24 9.67
N LEU A 148 -11.65 -3.71 8.45
CA LEU A 148 -12.94 -3.26 7.93
C LEU A 148 -13.98 -4.38 7.99
N TYR A 149 -13.62 -5.60 7.59
CA TYR A 149 -14.52 -6.75 7.69
C TYR A 149 -14.91 -7.03 9.15
N GLY A 150 -13.95 -7.03 10.09
CA GLY A 150 -14.22 -7.23 11.51
C GLY A 150 -15.14 -6.16 12.11
N MET A 151 -14.93 -4.89 11.74
CA MET A 151 -15.78 -3.77 12.17
C MET A 151 -17.20 -3.91 11.64
N LEU A 152 -17.35 -4.28 10.37
CA LEU A 152 -18.66 -4.48 9.73
C LEU A 152 -19.39 -5.73 10.25
N ALA A 153 -18.67 -6.71 10.80
CA ALA A 153 -19.26 -7.88 11.45
C ALA A 153 -19.77 -7.58 12.88
N GLY A 154 -19.55 -6.34 13.38
CA GLY A 154 -19.93 -5.97 14.74
C GLY A 154 -19.05 -6.62 15.79
N ASN A 155 -17.82 -7.01 15.44
CA ASN A 155 -16.90 -7.57 16.41
C ASN A 155 -16.62 -6.52 17.49
N VAL A 156 -16.85 -6.91 18.74
CA VAL A 156 -16.45 -6.14 19.91
C VAL A 156 -15.06 -6.59 20.34
N SER A 157 -14.24 -5.63 20.75
CA SER A 157 -12.96 -5.92 21.36
C SER A 157 -13.21 -6.76 22.62
N PRO A 158 -12.63 -7.98 22.73
CA PRO A 158 -12.85 -8.85 23.90
C PRO A 158 -12.33 -8.21 25.20
N THR A 159 -11.43 -7.23 25.08
CA THR A 159 -10.78 -6.57 26.23
C THR A 159 -11.52 -5.30 26.69
N THR A 160 -12.18 -4.57 25.76
CA THR A 160 -12.81 -3.28 26.08
C THR A 160 -14.32 -3.28 25.95
N GLY A 161 -14.92 -4.30 25.32
CA GLY A 161 -16.37 -4.35 25.04
C GLY A 161 -16.85 -3.28 24.05
N GLU A 162 -15.95 -2.45 23.53
CA GLU A 162 -16.23 -1.44 22.51
C GLU A 162 -16.11 -2.03 21.10
N ASN A 163 -16.72 -1.36 20.11
CA ASN A 163 -16.51 -1.67 18.70
C ASN A 163 -15.00 -1.67 18.37
N VAL A 164 -14.56 -2.66 17.59
CA VAL A 164 -13.16 -2.77 17.17
C VAL A 164 -12.71 -1.47 16.48
N LYS A 165 -11.68 -0.84 17.05
CA LYS A 165 -10.96 0.30 16.45
C LYS A 165 -9.82 -0.24 15.58
N PRO A 166 -9.31 0.52 14.58
CA PRO A 166 -8.13 0.08 13.85
C PRO A 166 -6.96 -0.13 14.81
N ALA A 167 -6.08 -1.07 14.49
CA ALA A 167 -4.95 -1.45 15.32
C ALA A 167 -4.04 -0.27 15.72
N TYR A 168 -3.99 0.77 14.90
CA TYR A 168 -3.21 1.98 15.14
C TYR A 168 -3.99 3.11 15.86
N GLY A 169 -5.24 2.89 16.26
CA GLY A 169 -5.97 3.73 17.23
C GLY A 169 -6.88 4.82 16.66
N GLY A 170 -7.11 4.88 15.34
CA GLY A 170 -8.21 5.65 14.71
C GLY A 170 -8.25 7.17 14.96
N ALA A 171 -7.24 7.76 15.57
CA ALA A 171 -7.17 9.21 15.81
C ALA A 171 -7.07 10.01 14.49
N GLU A 172 -7.28 11.31 14.55
CA GLU A 172 -7.21 12.18 13.37
C GLU A 172 -5.83 12.09 12.69
N GLU A 173 -5.84 11.86 11.38
CA GLU A 173 -4.65 11.64 10.54
C GLU A 173 -3.74 10.48 11.03
N ALA A 174 -4.29 9.54 11.81
CA ALA A 174 -3.50 8.44 12.36
C ALA A 174 -2.98 7.50 11.26
N PHE A 175 -3.70 7.34 10.14
CA PHE A 175 -3.23 6.54 9.02
C PHE A 175 -1.91 7.10 8.47
N LEU A 176 -1.88 8.39 8.11
CA LEU A 176 -0.67 9.06 7.66
C LEU A 176 0.47 8.91 8.70
N LYS A 177 0.22 9.30 9.96
CA LYS A 177 1.26 9.37 11.00
C LYS A 177 1.80 8.01 11.43
N LYS A 178 0.96 6.97 11.51
CA LYS A 178 1.32 5.67 12.09
C LYS A 178 1.54 4.57 11.06
N VAL A 179 1.03 4.72 9.83
CA VAL A 179 1.21 3.72 8.75
C VAL A 179 2.15 4.24 7.68
N VAL A 180 1.86 5.41 7.10
CA VAL A 180 2.64 5.92 5.95
C VAL A 180 3.99 6.49 6.40
N THR A 181 4.00 7.35 7.42
CA THR A 181 5.20 8.07 7.88
C THR A 181 6.35 7.13 8.30
N PRO A 182 6.14 6.02 9.04
CA PRO A 182 7.24 5.12 9.39
C PRO A 182 7.94 4.51 8.18
N ILE A 183 7.18 4.11 7.15
CA ILE A 183 7.74 3.55 5.91
C ILE A 183 8.45 4.65 5.12
N TYR A 184 7.84 5.83 5.03
CA TYR A 184 8.42 6.99 4.36
C TYR A 184 9.77 7.37 4.97
N LYS A 185 9.90 7.39 6.30
CA LYS A 185 11.15 7.69 7.00
C LYS A 185 12.28 6.71 6.64
N ILE A 186 11.97 5.42 6.43
CA ILE A 186 12.97 4.46 5.95
C ILE A 186 13.44 4.84 4.54
N ILE A 187 12.50 5.16 3.64
CA ILE A 187 12.80 5.56 2.27
C ILE A 187 13.66 6.83 2.26
N GLU A 188 13.31 7.81 3.09
CA GLU A 188 14.05 9.06 3.26
C GLU A 188 15.49 8.80 3.74
N MET A 189 15.67 7.99 4.80
CA MET A 189 17.00 7.61 5.30
C MET A 189 17.84 6.87 4.25
N GLU A 190 17.26 5.93 3.49
CA GLU A 190 17.97 5.23 2.42
C GLU A 190 18.33 6.16 1.26
N ALA A 191 17.46 7.12 0.92
CA ALA A 191 17.70 8.13 -0.09
C ALA A 191 18.83 9.10 0.31
N GLU A 192 18.89 9.53 1.57
CA GLU A 192 19.98 10.36 2.10
C GLU A 192 21.33 9.61 2.05
N ARG A 193 21.33 8.33 2.41
CA ARG A 193 22.53 7.48 2.32
C ARG A 193 23.09 7.39 0.91
N SER A 194 22.21 7.32 -0.09
CA SER A 194 22.63 7.28 -1.50
C SER A 194 23.41 8.54 -1.92
N LYS A 195 23.17 9.69 -1.27
CA LYS A 195 23.82 10.98 -1.57
C LYS A 195 25.16 11.16 -0.85
N THR A 196 25.22 10.75 0.42
CA THR A 196 26.39 11.01 1.28
C THR A 196 27.56 10.07 0.98
N MET A 197 27.30 8.88 0.45
CA MET A 197 28.33 7.85 0.29
C MET A 197 28.68 7.66 -1.20
N LYS A 198 29.95 7.90 -1.59
CA LYS A 198 30.55 7.39 -2.85
C LYS A 198 30.71 5.85 -2.83
N SER A 199 29.86 5.15 -2.08
CA SER A 199 29.88 3.70 -2.00
C SER A 199 29.27 3.08 -3.23
N LYS A 200 29.72 1.87 -3.57
CA LYS A 200 29.12 0.99 -4.58
C LYS A 200 27.61 0.91 -4.35
N HIS A 201 26.81 0.88 -5.42
CA HIS A 201 25.34 0.82 -5.38
C HIS A 201 24.73 -0.40 -4.63
N SER A 202 25.56 -1.24 -4.02
CA SER A 202 25.21 -2.38 -3.16
C SER A 202 24.86 -2.00 -1.71
N HIS A 203 25.19 -0.78 -1.26
CA HIS A 203 25.17 -0.42 0.16
C HIS A 203 23.89 0.28 0.65
N TRP A 204 22.97 0.63 -0.25
CA TRP A 204 21.71 1.29 0.06
C TRP A 204 20.56 0.63 -0.71
N ARG A 205 19.35 0.69 -0.14
CA ARG A 205 18.13 0.10 -0.72
C ARG A 205 17.35 1.12 -1.52
N ASN A 206 16.86 0.75 -2.70
CA ASN A 206 15.90 1.57 -3.46
C ASN A 206 14.45 1.15 -3.17
N TYR A 207 13.48 1.78 -3.84
CA TYR A 207 12.06 1.40 -3.72
C TYR A 207 11.81 -0.08 -4.05
N ASP A 208 12.53 -0.63 -5.03
CA ASP A 208 12.38 -2.02 -5.47
C ASP A 208 12.87 -3.00 -4.39
N ASP A 209 14.04 -2.74 -3.81
CA ASP A 209 14.61 -3.53 -2.71
C ASP A 209 13.70 -3.53 -1.46
N LEU A 210 13.07 -2.38 -1.15
CA LEU A 210 12.09 -2.28 -0.06
C LEU A 210 10.77 -2.99 -0.41
N ASN A 211 10.37 -2.95 -1.67
CA ASN A 211 9.12 -3.55 -2.13
C ASN A 211 9.21 -5.08 -2.21
N GLU A 212 10.40 -5.60 -2.52
CA GLU A 212 10.70 -7.04 -2.53
C GLU A 212 10.45 -7.72 -1.17
N TYR A 213 10.60 -6.97 -0.06
CA TYR A 213 10.22 -7.48 1.27
C TYR A 213 8.78 -8.03 1.29
N PHE A 214 7.88 -7.44 0.51
CA PHE A 214 6.47 -7.82 0.44
C PHE A 214 6.18 -8.94 -0.57
N TRP A 215 7.20 -9.50 -1.21
CA TRP A 215 7.09 -10.66 -2.11
C TRP A 215 7.20 -11.98 -1.34
N SER A 216 7.73 -11.96 -0.11
CA SER A 216 7.74 -13.15 0.74
C SER A 216 6.52 -13.21 1.66
N ARG A 217 6.12 -14.43 2.03
CA ARG A 217 5.14 -14.68 3.11
C ARG A 217 5.65 -14.20 4.46
N ASP A 218 6.96 -13.98 4.57
CA ASP A 218 7.59 -13.41 5.76
C ASP A 218 7.23 -11.95 6.01
N CYS A 219 6.67 -11.24 5.01
CA CYS A 219 6.23 -9.86 5.20
C CYS A 219 5.19 -9.73 6.32
N PHE A 220 4.37 -10.77 6.56
CA PHE A 220 3.41 -10.83 7.66
C PHE A 220 4.05 -10.88 9.05
N ARG A 221 5.36 -11.13 9.16
CA ARG A 221 6.11 -10.99 10.44
C ARG A 221 6.28 -9.53 10.85
N LEU A 222 6.12 -8.58 9.92
CA LEU A 222 6.07 -7.14 10.20
C LEU A 222 4.92 -6.80 11.17
N GLY A 223 3.85 -7.58 11.13
CA GLY A 223 2.68 -7.41 11.99
C GLY A 223 1.76 -6.26 11.58
N TRP A 224 0.61 -6.21 12.26
CA TRP A 224 -0.37 -5.13 12.15
C TRP A 224 -0.94 -4.85 13.55
N PRO A 225 -0.62 -3.71 14.18
CA PRO A 225 0.14 -2.58 13.63
C PRO A 225 1.60 -2.95 13.41
N MET A 226 2.28 -2.25 12.50
CA MET A 226 3.65 -2.59 12.11
C MET A 226 4.60 -2.46 13.31
N ARG A 227 5.37 -3.51 13.54
CA ARG A 227 6.35 -3.60 14.62
C ARG A 227 7.58 -2.74 14.33
N ALA A 228 7.88 -1.78 15.19
CA ALA A 228 9.05 -0.90 15.03
C ALA A 228 10.40 -1.64 15.10
N ASP A 229 10.43 -2.81 15.74
CA ASP A 229 11.60 -3.68 15.86
C ASP A 229 11.74 -4.69 14.71
N ALA A 230 10.83 -4.67 13.73
CA ALA A 230 10.89 -5.55 12.57
C ALA A 230 12.07 -5.20 11.65
N ASP A 231 12.58 -6.23 10.97
CA ASP A 231 13.77 -6.13 10.11
C ASP A 231 13.62 -5.15 8.96
N PHE A 232 12.38 -4.92 8.53
CA PHE A 232 12.05 -3.91 7.53
C PHE A 232 12.51 -2.50 7.95
N PHE A 233 12.32 -2.14 9.22
CA PHE A 233 12.68 -0.82 9.76
C PHE A 233 14.12 -0.75 10.28
N LYS A 234 14.80 -1.89 10.42
CA LYS A 234 16.22 -1.90 10.80
C LYS A 234 17.04 -1.32 9.67
N THR A 235 17.91 -0.38 10.03
CA THR A 235 18.98 0.12 9.17
C THR A 235 20.30 -0.15 9.88
N PRO A 236 21.43 -0.35 9.18
CA PRO A 236 22.71 -0.54 9.84
C PRO A 236 23.02 0.76 10.59
N ASN A 237 23.18 0.68 11.90
CA ASN A 237 23.59 1.81 12.71
C ASN A 237 25.03 2.15 12.34
N PHE A 238 25.25 3.28 11.68
CA PHE A 238 26.49 4.01 11.87
C PHE A 238 26.40 4.62 13.27
N VAL A 239 26.98 3.93 14.25
CA VAL A 239 27.62 4.65 15.34
C VAL A 239 28.68 5.51 14.66
N LEU A 240 28.51 6.83 14.72
CA LEU A 240 29.55 7.81 14.40
C LEU A 240 30.74 7.58 15.33
N ASN A 241 31.64 6.66 14.98
CA ASN A 241 33.00 6.64 15.51
C ASN A 241 33.94 6.81 14.30
N PRO A 242 34.50 8.01 14.09
CA PRO A 242 35.44 8.29 13.00
C PRO A 242 36.78 7.52 13.09
N ARG A 243 36.94 6.60 14.05
CA ARG A 243 38.22 5.93 14.36
C ARG A 243 38.40 4.55 13.75
N ASP A 244 37.38 3.92 13.19
CA ASP A 244 37.49 2.56 12.61
C ASP A 244 37.69 2.53 11.09
N GLN A 245 38.19 3.62 10.49
CA GLN A 245 38.42 3.69 9.04
C GLN A 245 39.71 3.01 8.56
N THR A 246 40.54 2.44 9.44
CA THR A 246 41.87 1.96 9.03
C THR A 246 41.98 0.46 8.75
N ASN A 247 41.06 -0.38 9.20
CA ASN A 247 41.24 -1.83 9.02
C ASN A 247 40.14 -2.43 8.16
N GLY A 248 40.51 -2.70 6.91
CA GLY A 248 39.80 -3.64 6.05
C GLY A 248 39.63 -4.99 6.75
N GLU A 249 38.55 -5.67 6.38
CA GLU A 249 38.33 -7.10 6.65
C GLU A 249 38.24 -7.51 8.12
N HIS A 250 37.31 -6.94 8.88
CA HIS A 250 36.58 -7.72 9.90
C HIS A 250 35.27 -7.02 10.26
N ARG A 251 34.14 -7.51 9.71
CA ARG A 251 32.82 -7.21 10.29
C ARG A 251 32.71 -8.02 11.58
N PRO A 252 32.39 -7.41 12.74
CA PRO A 252 32.06 -8.17 13.93
C PRO A 252 30.74 -8.92 13.67
N ALA A 253 30.79 -10.25 13.77
CA ALA A 253 29.62 -11.12 13.77
C ALA A 253 28.80 -10.82 15.04
N GLY A 254 27.80 -9.93 14.91
CA GLY A 254 27.07 -9.45 16.09
C GLY A 254 26.03 -8.37 15.81
N ASN A 255 25.26 -8.48 14.71
CA ASN A 255 23.88 -7.98 14.58
C ASN A 255 23.33 -8.33 13.17
N ASP A 256 23.11 -9.63 12.93
CA ASP A 256 22.69 -10.22 11.65
C ASP A 256 21.20 -10.03 11.32
N HIS A 257 20.66 -8.82 11.45
CA HIS A 257 19.24 -8.56 11.14
C HIS A 257 19.02 -7.31 10.27
N TRP A 258 19.98 -7.00 9.39
CA TRP A 258 19.75 -6.05 8.31
C TRP A 258 19.56 -6.80 7.00
N MET A 259 18.37 -6.69 6.40
CA MET A 259 18.13 -7.18 5.05
C MET A 259 18.80 -6.23 4.07
N GLY A 260 19.91 -6.67 3.51
CA GLY A 260 20.65 -5.93 2.50
C GLY A 260 19.96 -5.87 1.15
N LYS A 261 20.67 -5.33 0.16
CA LYS A 261 20.20 -5.28 -1.22
C LYS A 261 20.09 -6.69 -1.79
N VAL A 262 18.91 -7.06 -2.25
CA VAL A 262 18.61 -8.42 -2.75
C VAL A 262 18.70 -8.48 -4.28
N ASN A 263 18.49 -7.36 -4.96
CA ASN A 263 18.65 -7.25 -6.40
C ASN A 263 20.10 -7.38 -6.89
N PHE A 264 20.24 -7.86 -8.13
CA PHE A 264 21.50 -7.95 -8.85
C PHE A 264 22.24 -6.61 -8.83
N VAL A 265 23.41 -6.59 -8.20
CA VAL A 265 24.32 -5.46 -8.27
C VAL A 265 25.22 -5.67 -9.48
N GLU A 266 25.02 -4.87 -10.53
CA GLU A 266 25.94 -4.87 -11.67
C GLU A 266 27.31 -4.35 -11.22
N ILE A 267 28.27 -5.26 -11.04
CA ILE A 267 29.66 -4.89 -10.77
C ILE A 267 30.32 -4.60 -12.13
N ARG A 268 30.26 -3.36 -12.59
CA ARG A 268 31.01 -2.94 -13.79
C ARG A 268 32.50 -2.85 -13.46
N SER A 269 33.23 -3.92 -13.75
CA SER A 269 34.70 -3.87 -13.83
C SER A 269 35.15 -3.33 -15.20
N PHE A 270 36.37 -2.81 -15.28
CA PHE A 270 36.99 -2.40 -16.56
C PHE A 270 36.88 -3.50 -17.66
N TRP A 271 36.99 -4.77 -17.27
CA TRP A 271 36.90 -5.92 -18.16
C TRP A 271 35.53 -6.12 -18.83
N HIS A 272 34.48 -5.48 -18.32
CA HIS A 272 33.16 -5.53 -18.97
C HIS A 272 33.14 -4.84 -20.35
N ILE A 273 34.05 -3.89 -20.61
CA ILE A 273 34.17 -3.25 -21.92
C ILE A 273 34.59 -4.28 -22.99
N PHE A 274 35.47 -5.22 -22.64
CA PHE A 274 35.91 -6.28 -23.55
C PHE A 274 34.81 -7.31 -23.81
N ARG A 275 33.95 -7.58 -22.81
CA ARG A 275 32.83 -8.51 -22.96
C ARG A 275 31.64 -7.92 -23.70
N SER A 276 31.32 -6.65 -23.46
CA SER A 276 30.14 -5.98 -24.04
C SER A 276 30.36 -5.49 -25.47
N PHE A 277 31.61 -5.25 -25.86
CA PHE A 277 31.98 -4.80 -27.21
C PHE A 277 32.87 -5.82 -27.92
N ASP A 278 32.65 -7.11 -27.66
CA ASP A 278 33.40 -8.23 -28.27
C ASP A 278 33.53 -8.06 -29.80
N ARG A 279 32.43 -7.68 -30.48
CA ARG A 279 32.40 -7.44 -31.93
C ARG A 279 33.27 -6.26 -32.39
N MET A 280 33.36 -5.20 -31.59
CA MET A 280 34.23 -4.05 -31.89
C MET A 280 35.70 -4.49 -31.82
N TRP A 281 36.06 -5.27 -30.79
CA TRP A 281 37.42 -5.78 -30.62
C TRP A 281 37.79 -6.77 -31.72
N SER A 282 36.89 -7.68 -32.10
CA SER A 282 37.09 -8.59 -33.23
C SER A 282 37.32 -7.83 -34.55
N PHE A 283 36.53 -6.77 -34.80
CA PHE A 283 36.71 -5.93 -35.97
C PHE A 283 38.07 -5.22 -35.97
N LEU A 284 38.47 -4.64 -34.84
CA LEU A 284 39.75 -3.94 -34.70
C LEU A 284 40.94 -4.87 -34.98
N ILE A 285 40.91 -6.09 -34.45
CA ILE A 285 41.92 -7.13 -34.67
C ILE A 285 41.99 -7.51 -36.16
N LEU A 286 40.84 -7.74 -36.80
CA LEU A 286 40.78 -8.10 -38.22
C LEU A 286 41.23 -6.96 -39.15
N SER A 287 41.01 -5.70 -38.76
CA SER A 287 41.41 -4.52 -39.55
C SER A 287 42.91 -4.18 -39.47
N LEU A 288 43.61 -4.73 -38.49
CA LEU A 288 45.04 -4.50 -38.25
C LEU A 288 45.93 -5.67 -38.72
N GLN A 289 45.33 -6.75 -39.26
CA GLN A 289 46.02 -7.80 -40.02
C GLN A 289 46.12 -7.43 -41.50
#